data_AF-A0A2N2CL14-F1
#
_entry.id   AF-A0A2N2CL14-F1
#
_cell.length_a   1.000
_cell.length_b   1.000
_cell.length_c   1.000
_cell.angle_alpha   90.00
_cell.angle_beta   90.00
_cell.angle_gamma   90.00
#
_symmetry.space_group_name_H-M   'P 1'
#
loop_
_entity.id
_entity.type
_entity.pdbx_description
1 polymer ?
#
loop_
_entity_poly.entity_id
_entity_poly.type
_entity_poly.pdbx_seq_one_letter_code
_entity_poly.pdbx_strand_id
1 'polypeptide(L)' 'VVDIVPNDDGSLTLSDLLGGTKIVQGKLKEVKLLNHKIIIEGTTV' A
#
# COMPACT_ATOMS: atom_id res chain seq x y z
N VAL A 1 4.93 9.90 -7.00
CA VAL A 1 5.53 8.56 -6.75
C VAL A 1 5.05 8.12 -5.39
N VAL A 2 4.72 6.84 -5.22
CA VAL A 2 4.34 6.27 -3.93
C VAL A 2 5.19 5.02 -3.77
N ASP A 3 5.95 4.97 -2.68
CA ASP A 3 6.70 3.77 -2.32
C ASP A 3 5.79 2.85 -1.49
N ILE A 4 5.81 1.56 -1.85
CA ILE A 4 4.99 0.53 -1.23
C ILE A 4 5.94 -0.56 -0.73
N VAL A 5 6.06 -0.68 0.59
CA VAL A 5 6.97 -1.63 1.24
C VAL A 5 6.15 -2.63 2.07
N PRO A 6 6.20 -3.93 1.78
CA PRO A 6 5.58 -4.93 2.62
C PRO A 6 6.39 -5.17 3.89
N ASN A 7 5.69 -5.34 5.02
CA ASN A 7 6.27 -5.61 6.33
C ASN A 7 6.07 -7.08 6.71
N ASP A 8 6.90 -7.59 7.62
CA ASP A 8 6.89 -9.00 8.06
C ASP A 8 5.59 -9.42 8.77
N ASP A 9 4.87 -8.46 9.35
CA ASP A 9 3.58 -8.67 10.04
C ASP A 9 2.38 -8.78 9.08
N GLY A 10 2.63 -8.69 7.77
CA GLY A 10 1.58 -8.73 6.75
C GLY A 10 0.89 -7.38 6.48
N SER A 11 1.43 -6.29 7.03
CA SER A 11 1.03 -4.93 6.69
C SER A 11 1.85 -4.34 5.52
N LEU A 12 1.39 -3.22 4.98
CA LEU A 12 2.08 -2.42 3.97
C LEU A 12 2.34 -1.02 4.51
N THR A 13 3.57 -0.54 4.31
CA THR A 13 3.94 0.86 4.50
C THR A 13 3.83 1.59 3.16
N LEU A 14 3.05 2.66 3.14
CA LEU A 14 2.85 3.55 1.99
C LEU A 14 3.48 4.90 2.30
N SER A 15 4.41 5.34 1.47
CA SER A 15 5.08 6.64 1.61
C SER A 15 4.89 7.48 0.36
N ASP A 16 4.43 8.72 0.54
CA ASP A 16 4.29 9.69 -0.54
C ASP A 16 5.53 10.59 -0.68
N LEU A 17 5.58 11.35 -1.79
CA LEU A 17 6.68 12.28 -2.08
C LEU A 17 6.75 13.49 -1.13
N LEU A 18 5.69 13.76 -0.37
CA LEU A 18 5.60 14.87 0.56
C LEU A 18 6.01 14.47 1.98
N GLY A 19 6.47 13.22 2.17
CA GLY A 19 6.88 12.67 3.45
C GLY A 19 5.73 12.07 4.28
N GLY A 20 4.50 12.07 3.74
CA GLY A 20 3.36 11.40 4.35
C GLY A 20 3.56 9.89 4.34
N THR A 21 3.43 9.25 5.51
CA THR A 21 3.55 7.80 5.65
C THR A 21 2.30 7.23 6.31
N LYS A 22 1.82 6.10 5.78
CA LYS A 22 0.66 5.39 6.31
C LYS A 22 0.92 3.89 6.32
N ILE A 23 0.54 3.23 7.42
CA ILE A 23 0.60 1.78 7.55
C ILE A 23 -0.82 1.23 7.40
N VAL A 24 -0.98 0.19 6.58
CA VAL A 24 -2.28 -0.46 6.33
C VAL A 24 -2.14 -1.97 6.40
N GLN A 25 -3.12 -2.65 6.98
CA GLN A 25 -3.15 -4.11 7.05
C GLN A 25 -3.66 -4.71 5.73
N GLY A 26 -2.97 -5.72 5.20
CA GLY A 26 -3.35 -6.41 3.97
C GLY A 26 -2.21 -6.55 2.97
N LYS A 27 -2.53 -7.09 1.79
CA LYS A 27 -1.56 -7.35 0.71
C LYS A 27 -1.84 -6.50 -0.52
N LEU A 28 -0.77 -6.16 -1.25
CA LEU A 28 -0.88 -5.41 -2.49
C LEU A 28 -1.56 -6.30 -3.54
N LYS A 29 -2.76 -5.91 -3.98
CA LYS A 29 -3.54 -6.69 -4.94
C LYS A 29 -3.26 -6.25 -6.38
N GLU A 30 -3.33 -4.94 -6.62
CA GLU A 30 -3.22 -4.39 -7.97
C GLU A 30 -2.75 -2.93 -7.94
N VAL A 31 -1.94 -2.54 -8.94
CA VAL A 31 -1.56 -1.14 -9.18
C VAL A 31 -2.08 -0.74 -10.57
N LYS A 32 -3.10 0.13 -10.59
CA LYS A 32 -3.66 0.70 -11.83
C LYS A 32 -3.00 2.04 -12.11
N LEU A 33 -1.90 2.01 -12.85
CA LEU A 33 -1.08 3.19 -13.16
C LEU A 33 -1.86 4.28 -13.91
N LEU A 34 -2.61 3.90 -14.96
CA LEU A 34 -3.41 4.85 -15.75
C LEU A 34 -4.49 5.56 -14.91
N ASN A 35 -5.02 4.87 -13.90
CA ASN A 35 -6.08 5.39 -13.04
C ASN A 35 -5.53 5.95 -11.72
N HIS A 36 -4.20 6.00 -11.55
CA HIS A 36 -3.54 6.47 -10.33
C HIS A 36 -4.08 5.79 -9.05
N LYS A 37 -4.37 4.49 -9.13
CA LYS A 37 -5.05 3.76 -8.06
C LYS A 37 -4.25 2.55 -7.61
N ILE A 38 -4.06 2.43 -6.30
CA ILE A 38 -3.51 1.26 -5.65
C ILE A 38 -4.66 0.52 -4.97
N ILE A 39 -4.78 -0.78 -5.22
CA ILE A 39 -5.79 -1.65 -4.60
C ILE A 39 -5.07 -2.58 -3.63
N ILE A 40 -5.53 -2.55 -2.38
CA ILE A 40 -5.02 -3.35 -1.28
C ILE A 40 -6.13 -4.29 -0.84
N GLU A 41 -5.84 -5.59 -0.77
CA GLU A 41 -6.75 -6.59 -0.25
C GLU A 41 -6.56 -6.66 1.26
N GLY A 42 -7.60 -6.26 2.00
CA GLY A 42 -7.60 -6.37 3.46
C GLY A 42 -7.65 -7.84 3.89
N THR A 43 -6.94 -8.15 4.96
CA THR A 43 -7.06 -9.46 5.61
C THR A 43 -8.39 -9.48 6.38
N THR A 44 -9.44 -10.07 5.81
CA THR A 44 -10.65 -10.37 6.57
C THR A 44 -10.29 -11.44 7.59
N VAL A 45 -10.28 -11.06 8.87
CA VAL A 45 -10.28 -11.98 10.00
C VAL A 45 -11.64 -12.62 10.13
#